data_AF-A0A8I1I8R3-F1
#
_entry.id   AF-A0A8I1I8R3-F1
#
_cell.length_a   1.000
_cell.length_b   1.000
_cell.length_c   1.000
_cell.angle_alpha   90.00
_cell.angle_beta   90.00
_cell.angle_gamma   90.00
#
_symmetry.space_group_name_H-M   'P 1'
#
loop_
_entity.id
_entity.type
_entity.pdbx_description
1 polymer ?
#
loop_
_entity_poly.entity_id
_entity_poly.type
_entity_poly.pdbx_seq_one_letter_code
_entity_poly.pdbx_strand_id
1 'polypeptide(L)'
;MAIYREKRKQRFTVIDNQPLQDANLSNKALGLLVRMLSFPDDWKFYEKDLEKRCNKDGRDAIHNQLLELQKAGYVTKVRNRSKDGKFAQTDLIVHEQPQPEKEPKPEPKPDPSTGNPLTVNPSTEKPLTDNPHLQNTNITKYSTNKKLNKSSSSSSSSVEDPFKPTAKTKEEEDQKISELIEWFIERTNVILTNPQYNQINKKLHSMSLANATDLMHQVVDAMTSGIRDPAAYLIKSLMNAS
;
A
#
# COMPACT_ATOMS: atom_id res chain seq x y z
N MET A 1 -30.32 -14.25 -13.87
CA MET A 1 -28.96 -13.73 -14.12
C MET A 1 -29.09 -12.43 -14.88
N ALA A 2 -28.47 -11.33 -14.42
CA ALA A 2 -28.63 -10.00 -15.03
C ALA A 2 -27.27 -9.47 -15.49
N ILE A 3 -26.79 -9.93 -16.64
CA ILE A 3 -25.64 -9.30 -17.33
C ILE A 3 -26.23 -8.44 -18.43
N TYR A 4 -26.19 -7.13 -18.24
CA TYR A 4 -26.54 -6.16 -19.26
C TYR A 4 -25.26 -5.66 -19.92
N ARG A 5 -25.15 -5.83 -21.23
CA ARG A 5 -24.00 -5.35 -22.02
C ARG A 5 -24.44 -4.20 -22.90
N GLU A 6 -23.76 -3.06 -22.78
CA GLU A 6 -23.97 -1.96 -23.72
C GLU A 6 -23.38 -2.28 -25.09
N LYS A 7 -23.95 -1.67 -26.14
CA LYS A 7 -23.39 -1.74 -27.49
C LYS A 7 -22.02 -1.05 -27.49
N ARG A 8 -20.99 -1.76 -27.97
CA ARG A 8 -19.62 -1.22 -28.09
C ARG A 8 -19.64 0.03 -28.98
N LYS A 9 -19.24 1.17 -28.41
CA LYS A 9 -19.16 2.45 -29.13
C LYS A 9 -17.74 2.66 -29.67
N GLN A 10 -16.87 3.22 -28.83
CA GLN A 10 -15.48 3.58 -29.13
C GLN A 10 -14.65 3.48 -27.83
N ARG A 11 -13.32 3.35 -27.94
CA ARG A 11 -12.38 3.26 -26.79
C ARG A 11 -12.61 2.07 -25.86
N PHE A 12 -12.71 0.88 -26.43
CA PHE A 12 -12.70 -0.38 -25.67
C PHE A 12 -11.51 -1.22 -26.12
N THR A 13 -10.97 -2.01 -25.20
CA THR A 13 -9.92 -2.99 -25.49
C THR A 13 -10.56 -4.36 -25.55
N VAL A 14 -10.21 -5.14 -26.57
CA VAL A 14 -10.55 -6.57 -26.64
C VAL A 14 -9.35 -7.30 -26.09
N ILE A 15 -9.58 -8.10 -25.05
CA ILE A 15 -8.57 -8.93 -24.41
C ILE A 15 -9.16 -10.33 -24.29
N ASP A 16 -8.32 -11.34 -24.39
CA ASP A 16 -8.63 -12.73 -24.12
C ASP A 16 -9.20 -12.88 -22.70
N ASN A 17 -10.12 -13.84 -22.54
CA ASN A 17 -10.70 -14.16 -21.25
C ASN A 17 -9.75 -14.92 -20.34
N GLN A 18 -8.68 -15.52 -20.87
CA GLN A 18 -7.74 -16.30 -20.06
C GLN A 18 -7.20 -15.53 -18.85
N PRO A 19 -6.60 -14.32 -18.98
CA PRO A 19 -6.17 -13.56 -17.81
C PRO A 19 -7.33 -13.18 -16.87
N LEU A 20 -8.54 -12.97 -17.40
CA LEU A 20 -9.74 -12.64 -16.61
C LEU A 20 -10.28 -13.84 -15.80
N GLN A 21 -9.91 -15.06 -16.17
CA GLN A 21 -10.33 -16.31 -15.52
C GLN A 21 -9.20 -16.99 -14.75
N ASP A 22 -7.99 -16.43 -14.77
CA ASP A 22 -6.82 -17.00 -14.11
C ASP A 22 -6.93 -16.83 -12.59
N ALA A 23 -7.08 -17.95 -11.89
CA ALA A 23 -7.19 -17.97 -10.42
C ALA A 23 -5.85 -17.67 -9.71
N ASN A 24 -4.72 -17.70 -10.43
CA ASN A 24 -3.41 -17.40 -9.87
C ASN A 24 -3.11 -15.90 -9.82
N LEU A 25 -3.98 -15.09 -10.42
CA LEU A 25 -3.84 -13.63 -10.47
C LEU A 25 -4.73 -12.94 -9.43
N SER A 26 -4.13 -12.04 -8.68
CA SER A 26 -4.87 -11.09 -7.86
C SER A 26 -5.62 -10.11 -8.76
N ASN A 27 -6.83 -9.71 -8.33
CA ASN A 27 -7.61 -8.70 -9.05
C ASN A 27 -6.85 -7.37 -9.24
N LYS A 28 -5.89 -7.08 -8.36
CA LYS A 28 -5.01 -5.91 -8.50
C LYS A 28 -4.03 -6.07 -9.66
N ALA A 29 -3.33 -7.21 -9.73
CA ALA A 29 -2.42 -7.52 -10.82
C ALA A 29 -3.17 -7.65 -12.16
N LEU A 30 -4.36 -8.27 -12.16
CA LEU A 30 -5.24 -8.33 -13.32
C LEU A 30 -5.67 -6.94 -13.80
N GLY A 31 -6.05 -6.06 -12.87
CA GLY A 31 -6.39 -4.67 -13.20
C GLY A 31 -5.23 -3.92 -13.84
N LEU A 32 -4.00 -4.13 -13.35
CA LEU A 32 -2.79 -3.57 -13.96
C LEU A 32 -2.55 -4.15 -15.36
N LEU A 33 -2.65 -5.47 -15.55
CA LEU A 33 -2.46 -6.13 -16.83
C LEU A 33 -3.44 -5.63 -17.89
N VAL A 34 -4.73 -5.64 -17.58
CA VAL A 34 -5.79 -5.14 -18.48
C VAL A 34 -5.55 -3.68 -18.84
N ARG A 35 -5.09 -2.87 -17.87
CA ARG A 35 -4.73 -1.49 -18.13
C ARG A 35 -3.54 -1.39 -19.08
N MET A 36 -2.49 -2.17 -18.89
CA MET A 36 -1.32 -2.19 -19.78
C MET A 36 -1.69 -2.62 -21.21
N LEU A 37 -2.56 -3.62 -21.35
CA LEU A 37 -3.07 -4.08 -22.66
C LEU A 37 -3.98 -3.06 -23.36
N SER A 38 -4.44 -2.02 -22.66
CA SER A 38 -5.25 -0.94 -23.27
C SER A 38 -4.43 0.13 -23.99
N PHE A 39 -3.11 0.13 -23.82
CA PHE A 39 -2.21 1.08 -24.50
C PHE A 39 -1.93 0.64 -25.94
N PRO A 40 -1.45 1.54 -26.81
CA PRO A 40 -0.99 1.20 -28.15
C PRO A 40 0.12 0.14 -28.15
N ASP A 41 0.21 -0.65 -29.22
CA ASP A 41 1.16 -1.78 -29.36
C ASP A 41 2.63 -1.36 -29.32
N ASP A 42 2.95 -0.10 -29.68
CA ASP A 42 4.29 0.47 -29.67
C ASP A 42 4.69 1.07 -28.32
N TRP A 43 3.82 0.94 -27.31
CA TRP A 43 4.08 1.49 -25.99
C TRP A 43 5.21 0.77 -25.27
N LYS A 44 6.12 1.55 -24.69
CA LYS A 44 7.24 1.03 -23.87
C LYS A 44 6.93 1.19 -22.39
N PHE A 45 6.73 0.06 -21.72
CA PHE A 45 6.44 0.05 -20.30
C PHE A 45 7.69 0.06 -19.45
N TYR A 46 7.64 0.90 -18.42
CA TYR A 46 8.66 1.04 -17.40
C TYR A 46 8.00 1.07 -16.04
N GLU A 47 8.62 0.43 -15.06
CA GLU A 47 8.10 0.37 -13.69
C GLU A 47 7.83 1.77 -13.12
N LYS A 48 8.77 2.71 -13.25
CA LYS A 48 8.61 4.11 -12.83
C LYS A 48 7.50 4.87 -13.58
N ASP A 49 7.21 4.51 -14.83
CA ASP A 49 6.14 5.17 -15.59
C ASP A 49 4.77 4.66 -15.14
N LEU A 50 4.67 3.36 -14.85
CA LEU A 50 3.47 2.76 -14.27
C LEU A 50 3.16 3.34 -12.89
N GLU A 51 4.17 3.52 -12.03
CA GLU A 51 4.03 4.20 -10.73
C GLU A 51 3.44 5.61 -10.87
N LYS A 52 3.85 6.37 -11.89
CA LYS A 52 3.34 7.72 -12.12
C LYS A 52 1.92 7.74 -12.69
N ARG A 53 1.59 6.81 -13.58
CA ARG A 53 0.26 6.74 -14.24
C ARG A 53 -0.80 6.10 -13.36
N CYS A 54 -0.42 5.18 -12.50
CA CYS A 54 -1.30 4.52 -11.54
C CYS A 54 -1.26 5.27 -10.20
N ASN A 55 -1.68 6.53 -10.20
CA ASN A 55 -1.64 7.44 -9.05
C ASN A 55 -2.39 6.95 -7.79
N LYS A 56 -3.26 5.93 -7.89
CA LYS A 56 -3.96 5.31 -6.76
C LYS A 56 -3.21 4.14 -6.13
N ASP A 57 -2.26 3.56 -6.86
CA ASP A 57 -1.45 2.44 -6.39
C ASP A 57 -0.07 2.98 -5.99
N GLY A 58 0.37 2.67 -4.77
CA GLY A 58 1.70 3.04 -4.31
C GLY A 58 2.80 2.31 -5.08
N ARG A 59 4.03 2.83 -4.99
CA ARG A 59 5.22 2.22 -5.62
C ARG A 59 5.36 0.73 -5.32
N ASP A 60 5.22 0.36 -4.04
CA ASP A 60 5.35 -1.03 -3.61
C ASP A 60 4.19 -1.90 -4.12
N ALA A 61 3.00 -1.32 -4.31
CA ALA A 61 1.86 -2.03 -4.88
C ALA A 61 2.10 -2.36 -6.36
N ILE A 62 2.57 -1.39 -7.15
CA ILE A 62 2.94 -1.59 -8.55
C ILE A 62 4.07 -2.63 -8.66
N HIS A 63 5.08 -2.53 -7.80
CA HIS A 63 6.19 -3.50 -7.76
C HIS A 63 5.68 -4.93 -7.53
N ASN A 64 4.83 -5.11 -6.52
CA ASN A 64 4.28 -6.43 -6.18
C ASN A 64 3.36 -6.98 -7.27
N GLN A 65 2.53 -6.12 -7.89
CA GLN A 65 1.68 -6.50 -9.02
C GLN A 65 2.53 -6.96 -10.22
N LEU A 66 3.62 -6.25 -10.53
CA LEU A 66 4.53 -6.64 -11.61
C LEU A 66 5.27 -7.95 -11.31
N LEU A 67 5.66 -8.19 -10.05
CA LEU A 67 6.25 -9.46 -9.64
C LEU A 67 5.28 -10.63 -9.80
N GLU A 68 4.02 -10.41 -9.44
CA GLU A 68 2.95 -11.40 -9.60
C GLU A 68 2.72 -11.71 -11.09
N LEU A 69 2.60 -10.68 -11.93
CA LEU A 69 2.45 -10.82 -13.38
C LEU A 69 3.65 -11.52 -14.03
N GLN A 70 4.86 -11.28 -13.51
CA GLN A 70 6.05 -11.95 -13.99
C GLN A 70 6.04 -13.45 -13.66
N LYS A 71 5.66 -13.81 -12.42
CA LYS A 71 5.54 -15.21 -11.99
C LYS A 71 4.46 -15.97 -12.78
N ALA A 72 3.36 -15.28 -13.11
CA ALA A 72 2.28 -15.85 -13.92
C ALA A 72 2.59 -15.83 -15.43
N GLY A 73 3.75 -15.31 -15.86
CA GLY A 73 4.19 -15.34 -17.25
C GLY A 73 3.62 -14.23 -18.16
N TYR A 74 2.83 -13.31 -17.63
CA TYR A 74 2.22 -12.21 -18.40
C TYR A 74 3.18 -11.03 -18.61
N VAL A 75 4.22 -10.88 -17.78
CA VAL A 75 5.21 -9.81 -17.92
C VAL A 75 6.63 -10.35 -17.94
N THR A 76 7.45 -9.88 -18.87
CA THR A 76 8.89 -10.19 -18.93
C THR A 76 9.73 -8.93 -18.74
N LYS A 77 10.70 -8.97 -17.81
CA LYS A 77 11.67 -7.88 -17.60
C LYS A 77 12.86 -8.04 -18.54
N VAL A 78 13.17 -7.00 -19.31
CA VAL A 78 14.36 -6.94 -20.17
C VAL A 78 15.31 -5.89 -19.62
N ARG A 79 16.43 -6.35 -19.04
CA ARG A 79 17.48 -5.46 -18.54
C ARG A 79 18.40 -5.10 -19.70
N ASN A 80 18.38 -3.84 -20.11
CA ASN A 80 19.31 -3.32 -21.08
C ASN A 80 20.61 -2.88 -20.37
N ARG A 81 21.75 -3.04 -21.04
CA ARG A 81 23.02 -2.43 -20.65
C ARG A 81 23.34 -1.34 -21.65
N SER A 82 23.73 -0.16 -21.16
CA SER A 82 24.26 0.87 -22.06
C SER A 82 25.60 0.40 -22.65
N LYS A 83 25.96 0.93 -23.81
CA LYS A 83 27.28 0.70 -24.43
C LYS A 83 28.43 1.10 -23.50
N ASP A 84 28.17 2.00 -22.56
CA ASP A 84 29.12 2.47 -21.54
C ASP A 84 29.16 1.60 -20.27
N GLY A 85 28.55 0.40 -20.29
CA GLY A 85 28.53 -0.53 -19.15
C GLY A 85 27.62 -0.14 -17.98
N LYS A 86 26.94 1.01 -18.04
CA LYS A 86 25.98 1.43 -17.02
C LYS A 86 24.69 0.60 -17.09
N PHE A 87 24.11 0.33 -15.92
CA PHE A 87 22.76 -0.25 -15.81
C PHE A 87 21.76 0.69 -16.49
N ALA A 88 21.14 0.24 -17.58
CA ALA A 88 20.10 1.00 -18.24
C ALA A 88 18.74 0.68 -17.62
N GLN A 89 17.74 1.43 -18.05
CA GLN A 89 16.35 1.22 -17.66
C GLN A 89 15.88 -0.17 -18.08
N THR A 90 15.10 -0.81 -17.21
CA THR A 90 14.51 -2.14 -17.46
C THR A 90 13.21 -1.95 -18.25
N ASP A 91 13.14 -2.52 -19.44
CA ASP A 91 11.93 -2.56 -20.24
C ASP A 91 11.02 -3.68 -19.73
N LEU A 92 9.70 -3.46 -19.79
CA LEU A 92 8.69 -4.47 -19.49
C LEU A 92 7.99 -4.87 -20.78
N ILE A 93 8.01 -6.16 -21.09
CA ILE A 93 7.23 -6.74 -22.19
C ILE A 93 5.98 -7.37 -21.60
N VAL A 94 4.81 -6.97 -22.09
CA VAL A 94 3.51 -7.46 -21.65
C VAL A 94 2.99 -8.45 -22.67
N HIS A 95 2.49 -9.58 -22.19
CA HIS A 95 1.87 -10.62 -23.00
C HIS A 95 0.44 -10.80 -22.53
N GLU A 96 -0.48 -10.88 -23.49
CA GLU A 96 -1.88 -11.21 -23.21
C GLU A 96 -2.04 -12.66 -22.75
N GLN A 97 -1.20 -13.55 -23.29
CA GLN A 97 -1.13 -14.96 -22.95
C GLN A 97 0.12 -15.24 -22.14
N PRO A 98 0.02 -16.04 -21.06
CA PRO A 98 1.14 -16.34 -20.20
C PRO A 98 2.22 -17.05 -21.00
N GLN A 99 3.43 -16.51 -20.95
CA GLN A 99 4.58 -17.13 -21.57
C GLN A 99 5.08 -18.25 -20.66
N PRO A 100 5.55 -19.38 -21.23
CA PRO A 100 6.23 -20.39 -20.45
C PRO A 100 7.36 -19.72 -19.69
N GLU A 101 7.49 -20.06 -18.40
CA GLU A 101 8.53 -19.50 -17.54
C GLU A 101 9.88 -19.77 -18.19
N LYS A 102 10.43 -18.75 -18.86
CA LYS A 102 11.80 -18.79 -19.32
C LYS A 102 12.61 -18.72 -18.05
N GLU A 103 13.35 -19.79 -17.76
CA GLU A 103 14.36 -19.79 -16.69
C GLU A 103 15.04 -18.43 -16.69
N PRO A 104 15.17 -17.77 -15.52
CA PRO A 104 15.74 -16.44 -15.45
C PRO A 104 17.06 -16.47 -16.20
N LYS A 105 17.08 -15.81 -17.38
CA LYS A 105 18.29 -15.69 -18.19
C LYS A 105 19.36 -15.24 -17.20
N PRO A 106 20.48 -15.99 -17.06
CA PRO A 106 21.41 -15.78 -15.97
C PRO A 106 21.70 -14.30 -15.91
N GLU A 107 21.43 -13.70 -14.75
CA GLU A 107 21.89 -12.35 -14.50
C GLU A 107 23.34 -12.33 -14.95
N PRO A 108 23.73 -11.43 -15.86
CA PRO A 108 25.08 -11.45 -16.39
C PRO A 108 26.02 -11.38 -15.19
N LYS A 109 26.72 -12.50 -14.98
CA LYS A 109 27.51 -12.79 -13.78
C LYS A 109 28.30 -11.52 -13.43
N PRO A 110 28.32 -11.07 -12.16
CA PRO A 110 29.37 -10.15 -11.77
C PRO A 110 30.69 -10.87 -12.07
N ASP A 111 31.52 -10.27 -12.91
CA ASP A 111 32.86 -10.79 -13.17
C ASP A 111 33.56 -11.11 -11.83
N PRO A 112 34.24 -12.26 -11.70
CA PRO A 112 34.81 -12.69 -10.45
C PRO A 112 36.14 -11.97 -10.25
N SER A 113 36.14 -10.77 -9.67
CA SER A 113 37.33 -10.24 -8.97
C SER A 113 37.00 -9.00 -8.14
N THR A 114 36.38 -9.21 -7.00
CA THR A 114 36.68 -8.37 -5.85
C THR A 114 36.97 -9.32 -4.70
N GLY A 115 38.26 -9.57 -4.45
CA GLY A 115 38.69 -10.32 -3.29
C GLY A 115 38.08 -9.71 -2.04
N ASN A 116 37.39 -10.52 -1.27
CA ASN A 116 37.02 -10.17 0.09
C ASN A 116 38.34 -9.86 0.83
N PRO A 117 38.58 -8.62 1.32
CA PRO A 117 39.63 -8.48 2.32
C PRO A 117 39.18 -9.29 3.54
N LEU A 118 39.95 -10.31 3.89
CA LEU A 118 39.85 -10.96 5.18
C LEU A 118 40.11 -9.88 6.24
N THR A 119 39.05 -9.40 6.87
CA THR A 119 39.16 -8.52 8.02
C THR A 119 39.73 -9.35 9.16
N VAL A 120 41.04 -9.25 9.37
CA VAL A 120 41.70 -9.75 10.57
C VAL A 120 41.12 -8.96 11.74
N ASN A 121 40.41 -9.64 12.64
CA ASN A 121 39.94 -9.04 13.89
C ASN A 121 41.15 -8.50 14.69
N PRO A 122 41.27 -7.19 14.95
CA PRO A 122 42.12 -6.75 16.04
C PRO A 122 41.41 -7.11 17.35
N SER A 123 42.06 -7.93 18.16
CA SER A 123 41.65 -8.15 19.55
C SER A 123 41.91 -6.86 20.31
N THR A 124 40.84 -6.18 20.72
CA THR A 124 40.93 -5.00 21.58
C THR A 124 40.31 -5.34 22.92
N GLU A 125 41.14 -5.21 23.94
CA GLU A 125 40.86 -5.46 25.34
C GLU A 125 39.63 -4.68 25.85
N LYS A 126 38.93 -5.29 26.82
CA LYS A 126 37.75 -4.76 27.49
C LYS A 126 38.01 -3.38 28.10
N PRO A 127 37.05 -2.46 27.99
CA PRO A 127 36.71 -1.56 29.08
C PRO A 127 35.39 -2.01 29.72
N LEU A 128 35.44 -2.28 31.02
CA LEU A 128 34.29 -2.25 31.92
C LEU A 128 33.82 -0.80 32.02
N THR A 129 32.60 -0.47 31.62
CA THR A 129 31.89 0.68 32.19
C THR A 129 30.38 0.51 32.04
N ASP A 130 29.70 0.95 33.09
CA ASP A 130 28.33 0.74 33.51
C ASP A 130 27.20 1.02 32.51
N ASN A 131 26.12 0.27 32.72
CA ASN A 131 24.76 0.54 32.28
C ASN A 131 24.37 2.02 32.49
N PRO A 132 23.71 2.63 31.51
CA PRO A 132 22.41 3.20 31.82
C PRO A 132 21.31 2.63 30.92
N HIS A 133 20.22 2.31 31.59
CA HIS A 133 18.94 1.86 31.08
C HIS A 133 18.43 2.74 29.92
N LEU A 134 18.39 2.20 28.69
CA LEU A 134 17.72 2.83 27.56
C LEU A 134 16.45 2.05 27.21
N GLN A 135 15.33 2.75 27.36
CA GLN A 135 13.98 2.26 27.12
C GLN A 135 13.77 1.98 25.62
N ASN A 136 13.32 0.76 25.34
CA ASN A 136 12.91 0.30 24.02
C ASN A 136 11.65 1.06 23.56
N THR A 137 11.80 2.01 22.63
CA THR A 137 10.66 2.64 21.94
C THR A 137 10.49 1.99 20.57
N ASN A 138 9.50 1.10 20.47
CA ASN A 138 9.04 0.51 19.22
C ASN A 138 8.33 1.58 18.38
N ILE A 139 9.04 2.21 17.44
CA ILE A 139 8.45 3.10 16.44
C ILE A 139 7.94 2.23 15.28
N THR A 140 6.68 1.83 15.32
CA THR A 140 6.03 1.12 14.21
C THR A 140 5.28 2.13 13.35
N LYS A 141 5.79 2.36 12.13
CA LYS A 141 5.05 3.07 11.08
C LYS A 141 3.93 2.14 10.62
N TYR A 142 2.68 2.50 10.90
CA TYR A 142 1.55 1.78 10.34
C TYR A 142 1.39 2.10 8.86
N SER A 143 1.98 1.24 8.03
CA SER A 143 1.53 1.01 6.66
C SER A 143 0.51 -0.13 6.73
N THR A 144 -0.73 0.13 6.35
CA THR A 144 -1.87 -0.78 6.46
C THR A 144 -1.73 -1.98 5.49
N ASN A 145 -1.20 -3.10 6.01
CA ASN A 145 -1.33 -4.40 5.36
C ASN A 145 -2.62 -5.09 5.81
N LYS A 146 -3.61 -5.00 4.93
CA LYS A 146 -4.87 -5.76 4.94
C LYS A 146 -4.56 -7.26 4.95
N LYS A 147 -4.73 -7.93 6.10
CA LYS A 147 -4.69 -9.39 6.20
C LYS A 147 -6.10 -9.94 6.39
N LEU A 148 -6.51 -10.69 5.37
CA LEU A 148 -7.75 -11.45 5.25
C LEU A 148 -7.69 -12.65 6.20
N ASN A 149 -8.57 -12.71 7.20
CA ASN A 149 -8.79 -13.91 7.99
C ASN A 149 -10.13 -14.53 7.58
N LYS A 150 -10.02 -15.73 6.99
CA LYS A 150 -11.10 -16.67 6.72
C LYS A 150 -11.13 -17.65 7.89
N SER A 151 -12.22 -17.66 8.65
CA SER A 151 -12.56 -18.78 9.54
C SER A 151 -14.07 -19.01 9.47
N SER A 152 -14.42 -20.22 9.07
CA SER A 152 -15.75 -20.77 8.89
C SER A 152 -16.43 -21.15 10.20
N SER A 153 -17.75 -20.96 10.21
CA SER A 153 -18.82 -21.78 10.83
C SER A 153 -18.87 -21.98 12.34
N SER A 154 -19.96 -21.52 12.98
CA SER A 154 -21.10 -22.39 13.34
C SER A 154 -22.28 -21.63 13.98
N SER A 155 -23.48 -21.87 13.42
CA SER A 155 -24.81 -21.92 14.06
C SER A 155 -25.26 -20.82 15.06
N SER A 156 -26.27 -20.05 14.66
CA SER A 156 -27.61 -20.16 15.27
C SER A 156 -28.61 -19.25 14.55
N SER A 157 -29.76 -19.82 14.27
CA SER A 157 -30.95 -19.19 13.72
C SER A 157 -31.51 -18.15 14.70
N SER A 158 -31.62 -16.90 14.26
CA SER A 158 -32.61 -15.95 14.78
C SER A 158 -33.06 -15.05 13.63
N VAL A 159 -34.37 -15.04 13.39
CA VAL A 159 -35.05 -14.13 12.47
C VAL A 159 -34.89 -12.72 13.05
N GLU A 160 -34.17 -11.83 12.35
CA GLU A 160 -34.03 -10.42 12.74
C GLU A 160 -35.04 -9.54 11.98
N ASP A 161 -35.63 -8.63 12.75
CA ASP A 161 -36.66 -7.65 12.44
C ASP A 161 -36.27 -6.66 11.31
N PRO A 162 -37.13 -6.43 10.29
CA PRO A 162 -36.83 -5.58 9.14
C PRO A 162 -36.70 -4.08 9.44
N PHE A 163 -36.96 -3.60 10.67
CA PHE A 163 -36.92 -2.18 11.03
C PHE A 163 -35.81 -1.77 12.02
N LYS A 164 -34.87 -2.65 12.33
CA LYS A 164 -33.70 -2.30 13.15
C LYS A 164 -32.67 -1.55 12.29
N PRO A 165 -32.12 -0.39 12.72
CA PRO A 165 -31.10 0.32 11.94
C PRO A 165 -29.88 -0.59 11.77
N THR A 166 -29.71 -1.05 10.54
CA THR A 166 -28.79 -2.12 10.15
C THR A 166 -27.34 -1.71 10.34
N ALA A 167 -26.48 -2.67 10.69
CA ALA A 167 -25.03 -2.56 10.87
C ALA A 167 -24.23 -1.87 9.73
N LYS A 168 -24.87 -1.56 8.60
CA LYS A 168 -24.30 -0.76 7.49
C LYS A 168 -23.88 0.66 7.92
N THR A 169 -24.54 1.26 8.91
CA THR A 169 -24.24 2.65 9.31
C THR A 169 -22.93 2.77 10.09
N LYS A 170 -22.57 1.75 10.90
CA LYS A 170 -21.35 1.80 11.72
C LYS A 170 -20.08 1.61 10.90
N GLU A 171 -20.10 0.70 9.91
CA GLU A 171 -18.94 0.49 9.02
C GLU A 171 -18.64 1.75 8.18
N GLU A 172 -19.67 2.47 7.74
CA GLU A 172 -19.51 3.73 7.00
C GLU A 172 -18.99 4.87 7.89
N GLU A 173 -19.45 4.95 9.15
CA GLU A 173 -18.94 5.92 10.13
C GLU A 173 -17.49 5.63 10.51
N ASP A 174 -17.14 4.36 10.70
CA ASP A 174 -15.78 3.93 11.01
C ASP A 174 -14.81 4.25 9.88
N GLN A 175 -15.26 4.08 8.64
CA GLN A 175 -14.47 4.45 7.47
C GLN A 175 -14.26 5.96 7.37
N LYS A 176 -15.29 6.77 7.62
CA LYS A 176 -15.17 8.24 7.62
C LYS A 176 -14.25 8.77 8.73
N ILE A 177 -14.27 8.14 9.91
CA ILE A 177 -13.35 8.50 11.01
C ILE A 177 -11.90 8.15 10.63
N SER A 178 -11.67 7.01 9.97
CA SER A 178 -10.33 6.66 9.49
C SER A 178 -9.80 7.65 8.44
N GLU A 179 -10.63 8.06 7.48
CA GLU A 179 -10.27 9.07 6.47
C GLU A 179 -9.97 10.43 7.11
N LEU A 180 -10.71 10.81 8.17
CA LEU A 180 -10.48 12.06 8.89
C LEU A 180 -9.14 12.08 9.64
N ILE A 181 -8.72 10.95 10.22
CA ILE A 181 -7.42 10.83 10.88
C ILE A 181 -6.29 10.89 9.84
N GLU A 182 -6.45 10.24 8.69
CA GLU A 182 -5.49 10.30 7.59
C GLU A 182 -5.33 11.72 7.04
N TRP A 183 -6.46 12.41 6.81
CA TRP A 183 -6.47 13.82 6.41
C TRP A 183 -5.68 14.71 7.38
N PHE A 184 -5.85 14.50 8.69
CA PHE A 184 -5.13 15.25 9.71
C PHE A 184 -3.63 14.97 9.67
N ILE A 185 -3.22 13.70 9.56
CA ILE A 185 -1.80 13.32 9.46
C ILE A 185 -1.14 13.98 8.24
N GLU A 186 -1.82 13.94 7.09
CA GLU A 186 -1.32 14.54 5.84
C GLU A 186 -1.21 16.07 5.95
N ARG A 187 -2.24 16.71 6.52
CA ARG A 187 -2.31 18.17 6.61
C ARG A 187 -1.31 18.76 7.61
N THR A 188 -0.92 17.99 8.61
CA THR A 188 -0.10 18.45 9.74
C THR A 188 1.34 17.93 9.69
N ASN A 189 1.60 16.95 8.81
CA ASN A 189 2.88 16.24 8.68
C ASN A 189 3.37 15.65 10.02
N VAL A 190 2.43 15.20 10.87
CA VAL A 190 2.71 14.66 12.20
C VAL A 190 2.74 13.13 12.17
N ILE A 191 3.68 12.55 12.91
CA ILE A 191 3.75 11.10 13.11
C ILE A 191 3.03 10.76 14.41
N LEU A 192 1.92 10.03 14.31
CA LEU A 192 1.23 9.48 15.48
C LEU A 192 1.85 8.14 15.87
N THR A 193 2.21 8.00 17.14
CA THR A 193 2.57 6.70 17.72
C THR A 193 1.33 5.82 17.88
N ASN A 194 1.49 4.50 17.92
CA ASN A 194 0.38 3.55 18.13
C ASN A 194 -0.54 3.88 19.31
N PRO A 195 -0.02 4.21 20.52
CA PRO A 195 -0.89 4.61 21.61
C PRO A 195 -1.66 5.90 21.32
N GLN A 196 -1.03 6.88 20.67
CA GLN A 196 -1.69 8.14 20.31
C GLN A 196 -2.80 7.92 19.27
N TYR A 197 -2.52 7.13 18.22
CA TYR A 197 -3.51 6.77 17.21
C TYR A 197 -4.72 6.07 17.84
N ASN A 198 -4.49 5.07 18.68
CA ASN A 198 -5.57 4.33 19.34
C ASN A 198 -6.40 5.21 20.28
N GLN A 199 -5.76 6.15 20.99
CA GLN A 199 -6.45 7.11 21.85
C GLN A 199 -7.33 8.08 21.03
N ILE A 200 -6.78 8.65 19.97
CA ILE A 200 -7.50 9.56 19.06
C ILE A 200 -8.67 8.82 18.43
N ASN A 201 -8.43 7.64 17.86
CA ASN A 201 -9.47 6.85 17.20
C ASN A 201 -10.63 6.53 18.16
N LYS A 202 -10.31 6.00 19.35
CA LYS A 202 -11.31 5.68 20.38
C LYS A 202 -12.17 6.90 20.78
N LYS A 203 -11.56 8.08 20.88
CA LYS A 203 -12.26 9.31 21.29
C LYS A 203 -13.09 9.89 20.14
N LEU A 204 -12.63 9.80 18.89
CA LEU A 204 -13.41 10.21 17.72
C LEU A 204 -14.66 9.35 17.51
N HIS A 205 -14.59 8.03 17.74
CA HIS A 205 -15.78 7.17 17.75
C HIS A 205 -16.75 7.44 18.90
N SER A 206 -16.33 8.15 19.95
CA SER A 206 -17.20 8.51 21.07
C SER A 206 -17.95 9.84 20.87
N MET A 207 -17.70 10.54 19.75
CA MET A 207 -18.35 11.81 19.40
C MET A 207 -19.04 11.73 18.04
N SER A 208 -19.95 12.67 17.75
CA SER A 208 -20.57 12.78 16.42
C SER A 208 -19.53 13.13 15.36
N LEU A 209 -19.69 12.60 14.15
CA LEU A 209 -18.81 12.87 13.02
C LEU A 209 -18.63 14.37 12.75
N ALA A 210 -19.70 15.17 12.89
CA ALA A 210 -19.63 16.63 12.71
C ALA A 210 -18.73 17.32 13.76
N ASN A 211 -18.82 16.87 15.02
CA ASN A 211 -17.97 17.41 16.10
C ASN A 211 -16.51 16.98 15.91
N ALA A 212 -16.30 15.74 15.44
CA ALA A 212 -14.98 15.23 15.10
C ALA A 212 -14.34 16.04 13.97
N THR A 213 -15.07 16.33 12.90
CA THR A 213 -14.56 17.14 11.78
C THR A 213 -14.23 18.55 12.21
N ASP A 214 -15.12 19.21 12.94
CA ASP A 214 -14.93 20.60 13.38
C ASP A 214 -13.71 20.74 14.30
N LEU A 215 -13.54 19.80 15.25
CA LEU A 215 -12.39 19.80 16.15
C LEU A 215 -11.07 19.60 15.39
N MET A 216 -11.05 18.67 14.43
CA MET A 216 -9.86 18.39 13.62
C MET A 216 -9.48 19.59 12.74
N HIS A 217 -10.46 20.25 12.13
CA HIS A 217 -10.25 21.50 11.39
C HIS A 217 -9.75 22.63 12.31
N GLN A 218 -10.35 22.80 13.49
CA GLN A 218 -9.92 23.81 14.46
C GLN A 218 -8.47 23.60 14.89
N VAL A 219 -8.04 22.35 15.10
CA VAL A 219 -6.64 22.05 15.44
C VAL A 219 -5.70 22.39 14.29
N VAL A 220 -6.08 22.06 13.05
CA VAL A 220 -5.32 22.43 11.84
C VAL A 220 -5.21 23.94 11.66
N ASP A 221 -6.27 24.69 11.90
CA ASP A 221 -6.25 26.15 11.81
C ASP A 221 -5.43 26.75 12.94
N ALA A 222 -5.53 26.22 14.17
CA ALA A 222 -4.71 26.66 15.29
C ALA A 222 -3.21 26.40 15.05
N MET A 223 -2.84 25.39 14.25
CA MET A 223 -1.46 25.19 13.82
C MET A 223 -0.89 26.34 12.99
N THR A 224 -1.72 26.95 12.13
CA THR A 224 -1.30 28.13 11.36
C THR A 224 -1.01 29.34 12.24
N SER A 225 -1.48 29.33 13.49
CA SER A 225 -1.24 30.36 14.52
C SER A 225 -0.02 30.11 15.42
N GLY A 226 0.78 29.06 15.18
CA GLY A 226 2.10 28.88 15.82
C GLY A 226 2.23 27.71 16.82
N ILE A 227 1.40 26.67 16.71
CA ILE A 227 1.52 25.48 17.57
C ILE A 227 2.73 24.63 17.16
N ARG A 228 3.59 24.29 18.14
CA ARG A 228 4.80 23.47 17.94
C ARG A 228 4.57 21.95 17.92
N ASP A 229 3.50 21.46 18.56
CA ASP A 229 3.18 20.02 18.63
C ASP A 229 1.69 19.76 18.37
N PRO A 230 1.32 19.33 17.16
CA PRO A 230 -0.07 19.14 16.80
C PRO A 230 -0.70 17.85 17.32
N ALA A 231 0.09 16.80 17.54
CA ALA A 231 -0.43 15.56 18.15
C ALA A 231 -0.83 15.81 19.61
N ALA A 232 0.05 16.49 20.36
CA ALA A 232 -0.24 16.83 21.76
C ALA A 232 -1.43 17.78 21.88
N TYR A 233 -1.53 18.76 20.98
CA TYR A 233 -2.65 19.69 20.96
C TYR A 233 -3.97 19.02 20.60
N LEU A 234 -3.98 18.12 19.60
CA LEU A 234 -5.17 17.35 19.24
C LEU A 234 -5.66 16.49 20.41
N ILE A 235 -4.75 15.75 21.06
CA ILE A 235 -5.10 14.90 22.21
C ILE A 235 -5.66 15.75 23.36
N LYS A 236 -5.08 16.93 23.62
CA LYS A 236 -5.57 17.85 24.65
C LYS A 236 -6.96 18.41 24.31
N SER A 237 -7.19 18.82 23.07
CA SER A 237 -8.49 19.30 22.59
C SER A 237 -9.56 18.21 22.65
N LEU A 238 -9.20 16.97 22.28
CA LEU A 238 -10.08 15.81 22.39
C LEU A 238 -10.42 15.48 23.84
N MET A 239 -9.52 15.68 24.80
CA MET A 239 -9.82 15.47 26.23
C MET A 239 -10.72 16.57 26.82
N ASN A 240 -10.62 17.80 26.31
CA ASN A 240 -11.45 18.93 26.75
C ASN A 240 -12.83 18.95 26.10
N ALA A 241 -13.01 18.27 24.96
CA ALA A 241 -14.30 18.01 24.34
C ALA A 241 -15.00 16.84 25.07
N SER A 242 -15.81 17.16 26.07
CA SER A 242 -16.80 16.25 26.68
C SER A 242 -18.19 16.82 26.53
#